data_AF-A0A382BG54-F1
#
_entry.id   AF-A0A382BG54-F1
#
_cell.length_a   1.000
_cell.length_b   1.000
_cell.length_c   1.000
_cell.angle_alpha   90.00
_cell.angle_beta   90.00
_cell.angle_gamma   90.00
#
_symmetry.space_group_name_H-M   'P 1'
#
loop_
_entity.id
_entity.type
_entity.pdbx_description
1 polymer ?
#
loop_
_entity_poly.entity_id
_entity_poly.type
_entity_poly.pdbx_seq_one_letter_code
_entity_poly.pdbx_strand_id
1 'polypeptide(L)' 'MKTIITLLSLIILSNCTTHSVKLGKKCTKLASDNTYEKSVVWIVDKKNIEAFESKISKKNCEINGENL' A
#
# COMPACT_ATOMS: atom_id res chain seq x y z
N MET A 1 -6.08 -18.93 -26.19
CA MET A 1 -5.04 -19.71 -25.47
C MET A 1 -3.81 -18.89 -25.13
N LYS A 2 -3.13 -18.22 -26.08
CA LYS A 2 -1.93 -17.40 -25.78
C LYS A 2 -2.17 -16.36 -24.69
N THR A 3 -3.26 -15.59 -24.77
CA THR A 3 -3.65 -14.59 -23.77
C THR A 3 -3.88 -15.17 -22.37
N ILE A 4 -4.52 -16.34 -22.29
CA ILE A 4 -4.76 -17.04 -21.00
C ILE A 4 -3.43 -17.48 -20.38
N ILE A 5 -2.52 -18.05 -21.19
CA ILE A 5 -1.18 -18.45 -20.74
C ILE A 5 -0.41 -17.24 -20.24
N THR A 6 -0.41 -16.13 -21.00
CA THR A 6 0.25 -14.89 -20.60
C THR A 6 -0.30 -14.35 -19.28
N LEU A 7 -1.61 -14.36 -19.09
CA LEU A 7 -2.25 -13.91 -17.84
C LEU A 7 -1.89 -14.79 -16.65
N LEU A 8 -1.86 -16.12 -16.83
CA LEU A 8 -1.41 -17.04 -15.79
C LEU A 8 0.06 -16.81 -15.42
N SER A 9 0.93 -16.61 -16.41
CA SER A 9 2.35 -16.31 -16.17
C SER A 9 2.52 -15.03 -15.34
N LEU A 10 1.76 -13.98 -15.64
CA LEU A 10 1.76 -12.72 -14.87
C LEU A 10 1.36 -12.94 -13.41
N ILE A 11 0.32 -13.75 -13.15
CA ILE A 11 -0.13 -14.04 -11.78
C ILE A 11 0.94 -14.82 -11.00
N ILE A 12 1.55 -15.83 -11.61
CA ILE A 12 2.61 -16.63 -10.96
C ILE A 12 3.84 -15.76 -10.65
N LEU A 13 4.29 -14.94 -11.60
CA LEU A 13 5.43 -14.04 -11.42
C LEU A 13 5.19 -12.97 -10.35
N SER A 14 3.94 -12.52 -10.18
CA SER A 14 3.57 -11.54 -9.14
C SER A 14 3.71 -12.06 -7.70
N ASN A 15 3.87 -13.38 -7.49
CA ASN A 15 4.10 -13.94 -6.15
C ASN A 15 5.59 -13.95 -5.77
N CYS A 16 6.51 -13.88 -6.73
CA CYS A 16 7.97 -13.90 -6.52
C CYS A 16 8.57 -12.55 -6.10
N THR A 17 7.80 -11.46 -6.08
CA THR A 17 8.28 -10.14 -5.65
C THR A 17 8.61 -10.12 -4.15
N THR A 18 9.64 -9.38 -3.77
CA THR A 18 9.99 -9.08 -2.36
C THR A 18 9.08 -8.03 -1.72
N HIS A 19 8.27 -7.35 -2.52
CA HIS A 19 7.34 -6.31 -2.12
C HIS A 19 5.88 -6.73 -2.33
N SER A 20 4.99 -6.16 -1.53
CA SER A 20 3.54 -6.22 -1.64
C SER A 20 3.00 -4.85 -2.02
N VAL A 21 2.03 -4.80 -2.93
CA VAL A 21 1.34 -3.56 -3.27
C VAL A 21 0.06 -3.48 -2.46
N LYS A 22 -0.12 -2.40 -1.70
CA LYS A 22 -1.38 -2.06 -1.01
C LYS A 22 -2.05 -0.92 -1.76
N LEU A 23 -3.34 -1.10 -2.04
CA LEU A 23 -4.15 -0.12 -2.76
C LEU A 23 -5.16 0.54 -1.81
N GLY A 24 -5.54 1.77 -2.16
CA GLY A 24 -6.48 2.59 -1.42
C GLY A 24 -5.80 3.78 -0.73
N LYS A 25 -6.54 4.88 -0.58
CA LYS A 25 -6.07 6.10 0.08
C LYS A 25 -5.68 5.78 1.54
N LYS A 26 -4.41 5.99 1.87
CA LYS A 26 -3.87 5.91 3.23
C LYS A 26 -2.94 7.10 3.47
N CYS A 27 -2.71 7.40 4.74
CA CYS A 27 -1.88 8.53 5.17
C CYS A 27 -0.88 8.06 6.21
N THR A 28 0.28 8.72 6.25
CA THR A 28 1.22 8.58 7.37
C THR A 28 0.64 9.21 8.64
N LYS A 29 1.25 8.92 9.78
CA LYS A 29 0.96 9.64 11.02
C LYS A 29 1.35 11.10 10.89
N LEU A 30 0.61 11.98 11.53
CA LEU A 30 0.95 13.40 11.60
C LEU A 30 2.35 13.58 12.20
N ALA A 31 3.20 14.32 11.50
CA ALA A 31 4.52 14.71 11.96
C ALA A 31 4.44 15.88 12.97
N SER A 32 5.54 16.16 13.66
CA SER A 32 5.62 17.22 14.67
C SER A 32 5.41 18.64 14.12
N ASP A 33 5.58 18.82 12.81
CA ASP A 33 5.37 20.07 12.08
C ASP A 33 3.96 20.18 11.46
N ASN A 34 3.03 19.31 11.87
CA ASN A 34 1.67 19.20 11.34
C ASN A 34 1.59 18.81 9.85
N THR A 35 2.63 18.18 9.29
CA THR A 35 2.59 17.62 7.93
C THR A 35 2.34 16.11 7.92
N TYR A 36 1.92 15.57 6.78
CA TYR A 36 1.79 14.14 6.53
C TYR A 36 1.82 13.84 5.02
N GLU A 37 2.12 12.60 4.67
CA GLU A 37 2.10 12.09 3.31
C GLU A 37 0.87 11.22 3.08
N LYS A 38 0.36 11.24 1.84
CA LYS A 38 -0.75 10.40 1.41
C LYS A 38 -0.48 9.79 0.04
N SER A 39 -0.98 8.58 -0.15
CA SER A 39 -0.94 7.89 -1.45
C SER A 39 -2.10 6.91 -1.57
N VAL A 40 -2.46 6.59 -2.81
CA VAL A 40 -3.44 5.55 -3.17
C VAL A 40 -2.74 4.21 -3.46
N VAL A 41 -1.44 4.25 -3.75
CA VAL A 41 -0.61 3.07 -4.04
C VAL A 41 0.59 3.06 -3.12
N TRP A 42 0.77 1.95 -2.40
CA TRP A 42 1.87 1.75 -1.47
C TRP A 42 2.62 0.48 -1.84
N ILE A 43 3.92 0.63 -2.09
CA ILE A 43 4.83 -0.50 -2.29
C ILE A 43 5.49 -0.78 -0.94
N VAL A 44 5.27 -1.98 -0.41
CA VAL A 44 5.63 -2.35 0.96
C VAL A 44 6.55 -3.55 0.91
N ASP A 45 7.72 -3.48 1.54
CA ASP A 45 8.55 -4.68 1.73
C ASP A 45 7.73 -5.74 2.49
N LYS A 46 7.70 -6.98 1.98
CA LYS A 46 6.97 -8.09 2.62
C LYS A 46 7.35 -8.29 4.09
N LYS A 47 8.59 -7.99 4.48
CA LYS A 47 9.07 -8.05 5.88
C LYS A 47 8.37 -7.05 6.80
N ASN A 48 7.83 -5.96 6.24
CA ASN A 48 7.19 -4.88 6.98
C ASN A 48 5.65 -4.91 6.88
N ILE A 49 5.08 -5.94 6.25
CA ILE A 49 3.64 -5.96 5.93
C ILE A 49 2.76 -5.92 7.18
N GLU A 50 3.21 -6.54 8.28
CA GLU A 50 2.50 -6.56 9.56
C GLU A 50 2.55 -5.21 10.26
N ALA A 51 3.68 -4.50 10.16
CA ALA A 51 3.87 -3.19 10.77
C ALA A 51 3.33 -2.04 9.90
N PHE A 52 3.03 -2.27 8.62
CA PHE A 52 2.63 -1.24 7.66
C PHE A 52 1.41 -0.44 8.14
N GLU A 53 0.33 -1.11 8.53
CA GLU A 53 -0.92 -0.45 8.94
C GLU A 53 -0.76 0.37 10.24
N SER A 54 0.25 0.09 11.05
CA SER A 54 0.55 0.88 12.25
C SER A 54 1.18 2.24 11.92
N LYS A 55 1.78 2.39 10.73
CA LYS A 55 2.48 3.59 10.27
C LYS A 55 1.65 4.35 9.24
N ILE A 56 1.01 3.62 8.34
CA ILE A 56 0.31 4.14 7.17
C ILE A 56 -1.05 3.47 7.09
N SER A 57 -2.13 4.23 7.34
CA SER A 57 -3.47 3.66 7.40
C SER A 57 -4.53 4.62 6.89
N LYS A 58 -5.72 4.07 6.65
CA LYS A 58 -6.90 4.88 6.34
C LYS A 58 -7.32 5.73 7.55
N LYS A 59 -7.21 5.17 8.76
CA LYS A 59 -7.50 5.85 10.03
C LYS A 59 -6.64 7.10 10.22
N ASN A 60 -5.38 7.06 9.81
CA ASN A 60 -4.53 8.26 9.87
C ASN A 60 -5.09 9.38 9.00
N CYS A 61 -5.66 9.08 7.83
CA CYS A 61 -6.29 10.12 6.99
C CYS A 61 -7.48 10.77 7.70
N GLU A 62 -8.32 9.97 8.37
CA GLU A 62 -9.46 10.47 9.14
C GLU A 62 -8.99 11.39 10.27
N ILE A 63 -7.94 10.98 11.01
CA ILE A 63 -7.34 11.77 12.09
C ILE A 63 -6.72 13.07 11.54
N ASN A 64 -6.11 13.02 10.37
CA ASN A 64 -5.51 14.17 9.70
C ASN A 64 -6.56 15.11 9.05
N GLY A 65 -7.85 14.82 9.19
CA GLY A 65 -8.94 15.66 8.70
C GLY A 65 -9.24 15.52 7.20
N GLU A 66 -8.75 14.48 6.53
CA GLU A 66 -9.14 14.18 5.15
C GLU A 66 -10.56 13.60 5.11
N ASN A 67 -11.46 14.23 4.36
CA ASN A 67 -12.74 13.60 4.01
C ASN A 67 -12.44 12.38 3.11
N LEU A 68 -13.01 11.22 3.47
CA LEU A 68 -12.71 9.94 2.82
C LEU A 68 -13.26 9.85 1.40
#